data_AF-A0A3Q0SWM5-F1
#
_entry.id   AF-A0A3Q0SWM5-F1
#
_cell.length_a   1.000
_cell.length_b   1.000
_cell.length_c   1.000
_cell.angle_alpha   90.00
_cell.angle_beta   90.00
_cell.angle_gamma   90.00
#
_symmetry.space_group_name_H-M   'P 1'
#
loop_
_entity.id
_entity.type
_entity.pdbx_description
1 polymer ?
#
loop_
_entity_poly.entity_id
_entity_poly.type
_entity_poly.pdbx_seq_one_letter_code
_entity_poly.pdbx_strand_id
1 'polypeptide(L)' 'LGKILLALVEVPEDELDPFIVLGVEVHATDTELKKAYRQLVHPDKNKHPRAGEAFKVLRAAWDIVSNPETRREYEL' A
#
# COMPACT_ATOMS: atom_id res chain seq x y z
N LEU A 1 10.18 -8.75 1.59
CA LEU A 1 9.29 -8.57 0.43
C LEU A 1 8.29 -9.73 0.27
N GLY A 2 8.72 -10.98 0.08
CA GLY A 2 7.78 -12.11 -0.11
C GLY A 2 6.78 -12.36 1.02
N LYS A 3 7.14 -12.09 2.30
CA LYS A 3 6.22 -12.26 3.44
C LYS A 3 5.13 -11.18 3.54
N ILE A 4 5.46 -9.92 3.21
CA ILE A 4 4.50 -8.81 3.24
C ILE A 4 3.48 -8.98 2.11
N LEU A 5 3.95 -9.29 0.90
CA LEU A 5 3.08 -9.54 -0.26
C LEU A 5 2.07 -10.67 -0.01
N LEU A 6 2.42 -11.70 0.76
CA LEU A 6 1.54 -12.82 1.06
C LEU A 6 0.47 -12.45 2.10
N ALA A 7 0.86 -11.72 3.15
CA ALA A 7 -0.06 -11.23 4.18
C ALA A 7 -1.08 -10.23 3.63
N LEU A 8 -0.67 -9.41 2.66
CA LEU A 8 -1.55 -8.44 2.00
C LEU A 8 -2.69 -9.08 1.20
N VAL A 9 -2.58 -10.34 0.76
CA VAL A 9 -3.65 -10.99 -0.01
C VAL A 9 -4.73 -11.62 0.89
N GLU A 10 -4.53 -11.64 2.20
CA GLU A 10 -5.45 -12.25 3.16
C GLU A 10 -6.30 -11.21 3.92
N VAL A 11 -6.02 -9.91 3.75
CA VAL A 11 -6.75 -8.82 4.40
C VAL A 11 -7.92 -8.37 3.52
N PRO A 12 -9.18 -8.36 4.02
CA PRO A 12 -10.31 -7.76 3.32
C PRO A 12 -10.01 -6.30 2.94
N GLU A 13 -10.41 -5.85 1.75
CA GLU A 13 -10.14 -4.47 1.29
C GLU A 13 -10.72 -3.41 2.24
N ASP A 14 -11.81 -3.74 2.93
CA ASP A 14 -12.51 -2.91 3.92
C ASP A 14 -11.88 -2.92 5.32
N GLU A 15 -10.94 -3.84 5.61
CA GLU A 15 -10.14 -3.86 6.85
C GLU A 15 -8.68 -3.40 6.61
N LEU A 16 -8.42 -2.84 5.43
CA LEU A 16 -7.08 -2.48 4.99
C LEU A 16 -6.57 -1.21 5.67
N ASP A 17 -5.44 -1.32 6.38
CA ASP A 17 -4.66 -0.16 6.82
C ASP A 17 -3.68 0.26 5.71
N PRO A 18 -3.90 1.43 5.06
CA PRO A 18 -3.10 1.80 3.90
C PRO A 18 -1.66 2.18 4.25
N PHE A 19 -1.37 2.61 5.49
CA PHE A 19 -0.02 2.93 5.93
C PHE A 19 0.79 1.65 6.14
N ILE A 20 0.18 0.63 6.73
CA ILE A 20 0.79 -0.70 6.87
C ILE A 20 1.04 -1.31 5.49
N VAL A 21 0.07 -1.22 4.57
CA VAL A 21 0.22 -1.74 3.20
C VAL A 21 1.37 -1.09 2.44
N LEU A 22 1.51 0.23 2.56
CA LEU A 22 2.61 0.98 1.94
C LEU A 22 3.91 0.89 2.73
N GLY A 23 3.89 0.32 3.94
CA GLY A 23 5.05 0.17 4.82
C GLY A 23 5.61 1.52 5.27
N VAL A 24 4.73 2.46 5.62
CA VAL A 24 5.08 3.80 6.12
C VAL A 24 4.39 4.07 7.47
N GLU A 25 4.86 5.11 8.16
CA GLU A 25 4.21 5.60 9.38
C GLU A 25 2.88 6.31 9.06
N VAL A 26 1.94 6.31 10.03
CA VAL A 26 0.62 6.96 9.91
C VAL A 26 0.74 8.45 9.59
N HIS A 27 1.79 9.12 10.05
CA HIS A 27 2.04 10.54 9.77
C HIS A 27 3.07 10.77 8.64
N ALA A 28 3.24 9.78 7.75
CA ALA A 28 4.14 9.91 6.61
C ALA A 28 3.74 11.09 5.72
N THR A 29 4.75 11.85 5.30
CA THR A 29 4.56 12.97 4.38
C THR A 29 4.11 12.48 2.99
N ASP A 30 3.49 13.37 2.21
CA ASP A 30 3.15 13.12 0.81
C ASP A 30 4.32 12.58 -0.01
N THR A 31 5.53 13.09 0.27
CA THR A 31 6.76 12.65 -0.41
C THR A 31 7.11 11.21 -0.05
N GLU A 32 6.97 10.83 1.21
CA GLU A 32 7.22 9.47 1.69
C GLU A 32 6.21 8.49 1.12
N LEU A 33 4.91 8.83 1.16
CA LEU A 33 3.84 8.03 0.57
C LEU A 33 4.08 7.78 -0.93
N LYS A 34 4.34 8.86 -1.70
CA LYS A 34 4.64 8.77 -3.14
C LYS A 34 5.88 7.94 -3.43
N LYS A 35 6.89 8.02 -2.57
CA LYS A 35 8.15 7.27 -2.73
C LYS A 35 7.92 5.79 -2.44
N ALA A 36 7.25 5.45 -1.35
CA ALA A 36 6.93 4.08 -0.96
C ALA A 36 6.12 3.37 -2.03
N TYR A 37 4.99 3.96 -2.47
CA TYR A 37 4.13 3.39 -3.49
C TYR A 37 4.90 3.09 -4.79
N ARG A 38 5.67 4.06 -5.31
CA ARG A 38 6.47 3.88 -6.54
C ARG A 38 7.51 2.76 -6.43
N GLN A 39 8.10 2.57 -5.24
CA GLN A 39 9.06 1.49 -5.02
C GLN A 39 8.39 0.12 -4.98
N LEU A 40 7.17 0.04 -4.44
CA LEU A 40 6.41 -1.20 -4.28
C LEU A 40 5.78 -1.68 -5.59
N VAL A 41 5.43 -0.79 -6.53
CA VAL A 41 4.81 -1.17 -7.82
C VAL A 41 5.81 -1.42 -8.96
N HIS A 42 7.11 -1.35 -8.69
CA HIS A 42 8.12 -1.51 -9.74
C HIS A 42 8.18 -2.97 -10.24
N PRO A 43 8.00 -3.24 -11.54
CA PRO A 43 7.94 -4.61 -12.08
C PRO A 43 9.25 -5.38 -11.86
N ASP A 44 10.41 -4.72 -12.01
CA ASP A 44 11.72 -5.37 -11.78
C ASP A 44 11.89 -5.92 -10.37
N LYS A 45 11.23 -5.31 -9.38
CA LYS A 45 11.30 -5.73 -7.97
C LYS A 45 10.25 -6.80 -7.62
N ASN A 46 9.26 -7.03 -8.48
CA ASN A 46 8.09 -7.85 -8.19
C ASN A 46 7.81 -8.84 -9.32
N LYS A 47 8.66 -9.87 -9.43
CA LYS A 47 8.56 -10.93 -10.45
C LYS A 47 7.74 -12.15 -10.00
N HIS A 48 7.04 -12.05 -8.87
CA HIS A 48 6.28 -13.17 -8.29
C HIS A 48 4.99 -13.43 -9.10
N PRO A 49 4.56 -14.68 -9.31
CA PRO A 49 3.33 -14.99 -10.07
C PRO A 49 2.06 -14.32 -9.50
N ARG A 50 2.03 -14.11 -8.18
CA ARG A 50 0.93 -13.41 -7.47
C ARG A 50 1.13 -11.89 -7.33
N ALA A 51 2.14 -11.30 -7.98
CA ALA A 51 2.39 -9.86 -7.89
C ALA A 51 1.19 -9.02 -8.33
N GLY A 52 0.39 -9.52 -9.28
CA GLY A 52 -0.84 -8.85 -9.73
C GLY A 52 -1.89 -8.68 -8.63
N GLU A 53 -2.06 -9.67 -7.75
CA GLU A 53 -2.99 -9.59 -6.60
C GLU A 53 -2.52 -8.52 -5.60
N ALA A 54 -1.23 -8.54 -5.27
CA ALA A 54 -0.67 -7.55 -4.37
C ALA A 54 -0.68 -6.12 -4.95
N PHE A 55 -0.55 -5.96 -6.27
CA PHE A 55 -0.67 -4.63 -6.89
C PHE A 55 -2.08 -4.05 -6.76
N LYS A 56 -3.13 -4.88 -6.70
CA LYS A 56 -4.48 -4.40 -6.43
C LYS A 56 -4.56 -3.80 -5.03
N VAL A 57 -4.04 -4.51 -4.04
CA VAL A 57 -3.98 -4.08 -2.64
C VAL A 57 -3.15 -2.79 -2.49
N LEU A 58 -1.98 -2.73 -3.11
CA LEU A 58 -1.13 -1.52 -3.13
C LEU A 58 -1.81 -0.33 -3.78
N ARG A 59 -2.58 -0.56 -4.86
CA ARG A 59 -3.35 0.51 -5.53
C ARG A 59 -4.50 0.99 -4.65
N ALA A 60 -5.25 0.10 -4.02
CA ALA A 60 -6.33 0.48 -3.10
C ALA A 60 -5.79 1.33 -1.93
N ALA A 61 -4.69 0.90 -1.31
CA ALA A 61 -4.02 1.67 -0.27
C ALA A 61 -3.60 3.07 -0.76
N TRP A 62 -3.03 3.14 -1.96
CA TRP A 62 -2.63 4.40 -2.58
C TRP A 62 -3.82 5.31 -2.86
N ASP A 63 -4.94 4.78 -3.36
CA ASP A 63 -6.13 5.56 -3.66
C ASP A 63 -6.68 6.24 -2.40
N ILE A 64 -6.65 5.56 -1.24
CA ILE A 64 -7.04 6.11 0.07
C ILE A 64 -6.09 7.24 0.50
N VAL A 65 -4.79 6.99 0.55
CA VAL A 65 -3.85 7.98 1.11
C VAL A 65 -3.47 9.06 0.12
N SER A 66 -3.72 8.91 -1.18
CA SER A 66 -3.41 9.96 -2.16
C SER A 66 -4.35 11.15 -2.08
N ASN A 67 -5.57 10.97 -1.56
CA ASN A 67 -6.50 12.03 -1.26
C ASN A 67 -6.39 12.42 0.24
N PRO A 68 -6.11 13.70 0.57
CA PRO A 68 -6.02 14.16 1.96
C PRO A 68 -7.28 13.94 2.80
N GLU A 69 -8.47 14.01 2.20
CA GLU A 69 -9.75 13.84 2.92
C GLU A 69 -9.89 12.40 3.41
N THR A 70 -9.77 11.44 2.50
CA THR A 70 -9.84 10.01 2.81
C THR A 70 -8.65 9.55 3.65
N ARG A 71 -7.46 10.12 3.46
CA ARG A 71 -6.30 9.82 4.31
C ARG A 71 -6.57 10.15 5.77
N ARG A 72 -7.17 11.31 6.03
CA ARG A 72 -7.41 11.80 7.39
C ARG A 72 -8.30 10.87 8.21
N GLU A 73 -9.18 10.10 7.57
CA GLU A 73 -10.01 9.09 8.24
C GLU A 73 -9.18 7.95 8.85
N TYR A 74 -7.98 7.71 8.32
CA TYR A 74 -7.03 6.67 8.77
C TYR A 74 -5.90 7.22 9.64
N GLU A 75 -5.83 8.54 9.85
CA GLU A 75 -4.84 9.20 10.73
C GLU A 75 -5.33 9.41 12.17
N LEU A 76 -6.59 9.05 12.45
CA LEU A 76 -7.31 9.24 13.74
C LEU A 76 -7.14 8.03 14.67
#